data_AF-A0A9E6R5Z5-F1
#
_entry.id   AF-A0A9E6R5Z5-F1
#
_cell.length_a   1.000
_cell.length_b   1.000
_cell.length_c   1.000
_cell.angle_alpha   90.00
_cell.angle_beta   90.00
_cell.angle_gamma   90.00
#
_symmetry.space_group_name_H-M   'P 1'
#
loop_
_entity.id
_entity.type
_entity.pdbx_description
1 polymer ?
#
loop_
_entity_poly.entity_id
_entity_poly.type
_entity_poly.pdbx_seq_one_letter_code
_entity_poly.pdbx_strand_id
1 'polypeptide(L)'
;MAATPHVVLLFNLLQDVNILRPLAFLARREFGRKILFLVSDKFLERDKQKTWAREVALIAAAVDGTVHVYASELDAYAVLKGKSGVVVTASESHLPAHAETHNVLRVAPSSFLKVTLQHGYECVGFMHNRAHDAAHGRDIRFAADVVCGWCESPRR
;
A
#
# COMPACT_ATOMS: atom_id res chain seq x y z
N MET A 1 -20.42 -4.75 -20.65
CA MET A 1 -20.08 -5.50 -19.43
C MET A 1 -19.25 -4.60 -18.54
N ALA A 2 -19.67 -4.35 -17.29
CA ALA A 2 -18.86 -3.56 -16.37
C ALA A 2 -17.57 -4.31 -16.05
N ALA A 3 -16.42 -3.63 -16.13
CA ALA A 3 -15.14 -4.23 -15.78
C ALA A 3 -15.16 -4.67 -14.30
N THR A 4 -14.65 -5.88 -14.00
CA THR A 4 -14.56 -6.37 -12.62
C THR A 4 -13.63 -5.45 -11.81
N PRO A 5 -14.08 -4.88 -10.67
CA PRO A 5 -13.25 -4.03 -9.83
C PRO A 5 -12.04 -4.80 -9.28
N HIS A 6 -10.89 -4.12 -9.21
CA HIS A 6 -9.64 -4.65 -8.68
C HIS A 6 -9.42 -4.19 -7.24
N VAL A 7 -8.81 -5.05 -6.43
CA VAL A 7 -8.13 -4.66 -5.19
C VAL A 7 -6.64 -4.66 -5.50
N VAL A 8 -6.05 -3.46 -5.55
CA VAL A 8 -4.62 -3.28 -5.77
C VAL A 8 -3.94 -3.12 -4.42
N LEU A 9 -2.96 -3.96 -4.13
CA LEU A 9 -2.18 -3.92 -2.90
C LEU A 9 -0.78 -3.39 -3.23
N LEU A 10 -0.42 -2.25 -2.66
CA LEU A 10 0.78 -1.49 -2.98
C LEU A 10 1.86 -1.70 -1.91
N PHE A 11 2.98 -2.30 -2.30
CA PHE A 11 4.09 -2.66 -1.43
C PHE A 11 5.33 -1.80 -1.72
N ASN A 12 5.90 -1.21 -0.67
CA ASN A 12 7.17 -0.49 -0.73
C ASN A 12 8.11 -0.84 0.44
N LEU A 13 7.57 -1.11 1.63
CA LEU A 13 8.33 -1.57 2.80
C LEU A 13 8.10 -3.07 3.03
N LEU A 14 9.10 -3.75 3.61
CA LEU A 14 9.01 -5.19 3.88
C LEU A 14 7.85 -5.53 4.83
N GLN A 15 7.58 -4.65 5.80
CA GLN A 15 6.48 -4.81 6.75
C GLN A 15 5.09 -4.72 6.13
N ASP A 16 4.95 -4.11 4.94
CA ASP A 16 3.68 -4.03 4.22
C ASP A 16 3.09 -5.43 3.97
N VAL A 17 3.95 -6.45 3.82
CA VAL A 17 3.51 -7.84 3.60
C VAL A 17 2.57 -8.32 4.69
N ASN A 18 2.91 -8.10 5.96
CA ASN A 18 2.10 -8.58 7.08
C ASN A 18 0.76 -7.86 7.18
N ILE A 19 0.71 -6.60 6.73
CA ILE A 19 -0.46 -5.73 6.81
C ILE A 19 -1.42 -6.01 5.66
N LEU A 20 -0.89 -6.16 4.45
CA LEU A 20 -1.70 -6.32 3.23
C LEU A 20 -2.10 -7.78 2.96
N ARG A 21 -1.35 -8.76 3.48
CA ARG A 21 -1.69 -10.19 3.37
C ARG A 21 -3.13 -10.53 3.75
N PRO A 22 -3.63 -10.18 4.96
CA PRO A 22 -5.00 -10.52 5.34
C PRO A 22 -6.03 -9.89 4.41
N LEU A 23 -5.77 -8.68 3.90
CA LEU A 23 -6.66 -8.00 2.95
C LEU A 23 -6.73 -8.72 1.61
N ALA A 24 -5.61 -9.27 1.11
CA ALA A 24 -5.59 -10.07 -0.12
C ALA A 24 -6.54 -11.27 -0.01
N PHE A 25 -6.43 -12.01 1.10
CA PHE A 25 -7.26 -13.19 1.35
C PHE A 25 -8.73 -12.80 1.55
N LEU A 26 -9.02 -11.76 2.33
CA LEU A 26 -10.37 -11.26 2.55
C LEU A 26 -11.03 -10.84 1.23
N ALA A 27 -10.35 -10.00 0.44
CA ALA A 27 -10.84 -9.50 -0.83
C ALA A 27 -11.14 -10.62 -1.84
N ARG A 28 -10.31 -11.67 -1.85
CA ARG A 28 -10.52 -12.81 -2.76
C ARG A 28 -11.62 -13.74 -2.26
N ARG A 29 -11.55 -14.18 -1.00
CA ARG A 29 -12.40 -15.24 -0.46
C ARG A 29 -13.81 -14.77 -0.17
N GLU A 30 -13.96 -13.60 0.44
CA GLU A 30 -15.28 -13.09 0.85
C GLU A 30 -15.96 -12.29 -0.27
N PHE A 31 -15.17 -11.62 -1.13
CA PHE A 31 -15.71 -10.69 -2.12
C PHE A 31 -15.43 -11.06 -3.58
N GLY A 32 -14.70 -12.14 -3.84
CA GLY A 32 -14.41 -12.62 -5.19
C GLY A 32 -13.67 -11.61 -6.08
N ARG A 33 -12.93 -10.65 -5.50
CA ARG A 33 -12.29 -9.57 -6.27
C ARG A 33 -10.99 -10.04 -6.93
N LYS A 34 -10.65 -9.39 -8.05
CA LYS A 34 -9.34 -9.55 -8.70
C LYS A 34 -8.29 -8.83 -7.88
N ILE A 35 -7.19 -9.51 -7.58
CA ILE A 35 -6.10 -8.95 -6.78
C ILE A 35 -4.90 -8.64 -7.67
N LEU A 36 -4.41 -7.42 -7.58
CA LEU A 36 -3.15 -6.99 -8.21
C LEU A 36 -2.19 -6.57 -7.10
N PHE A 37 -1.02 -7.19 -7.05
CA PHE A 37 0.07 -6.84 -6.15
C PHE A 37 1.01 -5.92 -6.93
N LEU A 38 1.08 -4.65 -6.54
CA LEU A 38 1.95 -3.66 -7.13
C LEU A 38 3.15 -3.44 -6.20
N VAL A 39 4.33 -3.88 -6.60
CA VAL A 39 5.52 -3.96 -5.74
C VAL A 39 6.58 -3.02 -6.27
N SER A 40 7.11 -2.11 -5.44
CA SER A 40 8.17 -1.22 -5.89
C SER A 40 9.48 -1.97 -6.09
N ASP A 41 10.34 -1.46 -6.98
CA ASP A 41 11.74 -1.89 -7.08
C ASP A 41 12.48 -1.73 -5.74
N LYS A 42 12.24 -0.63 -5.01
CA LYS A 42 12.82 -0.36 -3.68
C LYS A 42 12.45 -1.41 -2.64
N PHE A 43 11.26 -2.00 -2.73
CA PHE A 43 10.89 -3.14 -1.89
C PHE A 43 11.85 -4.32 -2.14
N LEU A 44 12.11 -4.64 -3.41
CA LEU A 44 13.02 -5.71 -3.80
C LEU A 44 14.47 -5.39 -3.44
N GLU A 45 14.88 -4.13 -3.56
CA GLU A 45 16.20 -3.68 -3.13
C GLU A 45 16.41 -3.85 -1.63
N ARG A 46 15.37 -3.64 -0.81
CA ARG A 46 15.40 -3.86 0.64
C ARG A 46 15.42 -5.36 0.98
N ASP A 47 14.76 -6.19 0.17
CA ASP A 47 14.68 -7.64 0.37
C ASP A 47 15.91 -8.39 -0.18
N LYS A 48 17.08 -8.15 0.43
CA LYS A 48 18.36 -8.74 -0.03
C LYS A 48 18.34 -10.27 -0.13
N GLN A 49 17.56 -10.94 0.72
CA GLN A 49 17.45 -12.40 0.76
C GLN A 49 16.29 -12.95 -0.10
N LYS A 50 15.50 -12.06 -0.72
CA LYS A 50 14.31 -12.42 -1.52
C LYS A 50 13.22 -13.16 -0.74
N THR A 51 13.26 -13.09 0.59
CA THR A 51 12.33 -13.80 1.47
C THR A 51 10.92 -13.24 1.31
N TRP A 52 10.81 -11.91 1.28
CA TRP A 52 9.53 -11.21 1.20
C TRP A 52 8.96 -11.20 -0.22
N ALA A 53 9.80 -11.08 -1.24
CA ALA A 53 9.41 -11.23 -2.63
C ALA A 53 8.83 -12.64 -2.90
N ARG A 54 9.45 -13.68 -2.33
CA ARG A 54 8.92 -15.04 -2.38
C ARG A 54 7.58 -15.14 -1.65
N GLU A 55 7.46 -14.54 -0.48
CA GLU A 55 6.19 -14.53 0.27
C GLU A 55 5.07 -13.84 -0.50
N VAL A 56 5.33 -12.67 -1.12
CA VAL A 56 4.36 -11.98 -1.99
C VAL A 56 3.92 -12.87 -3.15
N ALA A 57 4.86 -13.57 -3.79
CA ALA A 57 4.52 -14.50 -4.88
C ALA A 57 3.65 -15.67 -4.39
N LEU A 58 3.93 -16.23 -3.20
CA LEU A 58 3.12 -17.29 -2.60
C LEU A 58 1.71 -16.80 -2.25
N ILE A 59 1.59 -15.60 -1.69
CA ILE A 59 0.28 -14.98 -1.39
C ILE A 59 -0.48 -14.76 -2.69
N ALA A 60 0.15 -14.19 -3.72
CA ALA A 60 -0.47 -13.93 -5.02
C ALA A 60 -0.99 -15.22 -5.66
N ALA A 61 -0.20 -16.29 -5.64
CA ALA A 61 -0.64 -17.60 -6.13
C ALA A 61 -1.84 -18.14 -5.33
N ALA A 62 -1.82 -18.01 -4.00
CA ALA A 62 -2.90 -18.49 -3.13
C ALA A 62 -4.23 -17.74 -3.30
N VAL A 63 -4.20 -16.52 -3.83
CA VAL A 63 -5.41 -15.71 -4.08
C VAL A 63 -5.73 -15.55 -5.57
N ASP A 64 -5.04 -16.27 -6.46
CA ASP A 64 -5.18 -16.13 -7.91
C ASP A 64 -5.03 -14.66 -8.37
N GLY A 65 -4.01 -14.00 -7.82
CA GLY A 65 -3.64 -12.62 -8.10
C GLY A 65 -2.39 -12.49 -8.96
N THR A 66 -2.19 -11.31 -9.53
CA THR A 66 -1.02 -11.00 -10.35
C THR A 66 -0.05 -10.09 -9.62
N VAL A 67 1.26 -10.32 -9.80
CA VAL A 67 2.31 -9.44 -9.27
C VAL A 67 2.87 -8.59 -10.40
N HIS A 68 2.98 -7.29 -10.16
CA HIS A 68 3.66 -6.37 -11.06
C HIS A 68 4.68 -5.57 -10.26
N VAL A 69 5.93 -5.58 -10.73
CA VAL A 69 7.00 -4.77 -10.16
C VAL A 69 7.05 -3.46 -10.93
N TYR A 70 7.06 -2.33 -10.23
CA TYR A 70 7.16 -1.02 -10.84
C TYR A 70 8.41 -0.27 -10.38
N ALA A 71 8.98 0.53 -11.27
CA ALA A 71 10.19 1.33 -10.98
C ALA A 71 9.89 2.84 -10.81
N SER A 72 8.67 3.29 -11.12
CA SER A 72 8.26 4.69 -10.96
C SER A 72 6.75 4.83 -10.86
N GLU A 73 6.27 6.00 -10.41
CA GLU A 73 4.84 6.31 -10.37
C GLU A 73 4.19 6.30 -11.77
N LEU A 74 4.94 6.59 -12.84
CA LEU A 74 4.44 6.53 -14.21
C LEU A 74 4.20 5.08 -14.66
N ASP A 75 5.09 4.18 -14.28
CA ASP A 75 4.97 2.75 -14.54
C ASP A 75 3.76 2.16 -13.77
N ALA A 76 3.66 2.50 -12.48
CA ALA A 76 2.48 2.18 -11.68
C ALA A 76 1.18 2.70 -12.31
N TYR A 77 1.16 3.95 -12.79
CA TYR A 77 0.01 4.51 -13.49
C TYR A 77 -0.34 3.73 -14.76
N ALA A 78 0.65 3.34 -15.57
CA ALA A 78 0.43 2.58 -16.79
C ALA A 78 -0.28 1.23 -16.51
N VAL A 79 0.07 0.57 -15.40
CA VAL A 79 -0.57 -0.67 -14.94
C VAL A 79 -2.02 -0.44 -14.50
N LEU A 80 -2.27 0.66 -13.78
CA LEU A 80 -3.58 1.03 -13.25
C LEU A 80 -4.53 1.58 -14.33
N LYS A 81 -3.98 2.14 -15.42
CA LYS A 81 -4.77 2.74 -16.50
C LYS A 81 -5.80 1.77 -17.06
N GLY A 82 -7.04 2.25 -17.20
CA GLY A 82 -8.18 1.46 -17.69
C GLY A 82 -8.77 0.47 -16.67
N LYS A 83 -8.29 0.46 -15.42
CA LYS A 83 -8.87 -0.32 -14.31
C LYS A 83 -9.66 0.59 -13.35
N SER A 84 -10.37 -0.03 -12.42
CA SER A 84 -11.12 0.63 -11.35
C SER A 84 -11.15 -0.25 -10.11
N GLY A 85 -11.48 0.34 -8.95
CA GLY A 85 -11.64 -0.39 -7.69
C GLY A 85 -11.00 0.34 -6.51
N VAL A 86 -10.16 -0.34 -5.76
CA VAL A 86 -9.44 0.24 -4.61
C VAL A 86 -7.94 -0.01 -4.72
N VAL A 87 -7.13 0.99 -4.36
CA VAL A 87 -5.70 0.86 -4.13
C VAL A 87 -5.47 0.98 -2.63
N VAL A 88 -4.85 -0.03 -2.02
CA VAL A 88 -4.54 -0.07 -0.59
C VAL A 88 -3.03 -0.10 -0.41
N THR A 89 -2.51 0.78 0.43
CA THR A 89 -1.11 0.77 0.87
C THR A 89 -1.01 0.69 2.38
N ALA A 90 0.06 0.07 2.86
CA ALA A 90 0.35 -0.11 4.28
C ALA A 90 1.38 0.87 4.84
N SER A 91 1.95 1.72 3.99
CA SER A 91 2.94 2.74 4.36
C SER A 91 2.85 3.88 3.36
N GLU A 92 2.62 5.11 3.81
CA GLU A 92 2.36 6.27 2.97
C GLU A 92 2.52 7.57 3.76
N SER A 93 3.24 8.51 3.16
CA SER A 93 3.29 9.93 3.49
C SER A 93 4.21 10.58 2.47
N HIS A 94 4.19 11.91 2.36
CA HIS A 94 5.16 12.62 1.51
C HIS A 94 6.62 12.56 2.02
N LEU A 95 6.91 11.91 3.16
CA LEU A 95 8.28 11.75 3.68
C LEU A 95 9.09 10.72 2.86
N PRO A 96 10.43 10.85 2.76
CA PRO A 96 11.27 10.04 1.85
C PRO A 96 11.10 8.52 1.95
N ALA A 97 10.92 7.97 3.15
CA ALA A 97 10.75 6.53 3.34
C ALA A 97 9.44 5.99 2.73
N HIS A 98 8.41 6.84 2.63
CA HIS A 98 7.06 6.49 2.18
C HIS A 98 6.64 7.24 0.91
N ALA A 99 7.53 8.06 0.34
CA ALA A 99 7.21 8.92 -0.80
C ALA A 99 6.82 8.11 -2.05
N GLU A 100 7.33 6.88 -2.17
CA GLU A 100 7.04 5.99 -3.30
C GLU A 100 5.55 5.70 -3.43
N THR A 101 4.92 5.23 -2.34
CA THR A 101 3.50 4.91 -2.31
C THR A 101 2.65 6.18 -2.39
N HIS A 102 3.08 7.26 -1.73
CA HIS A 102 2.45 8.58 -1.83
C HIS A 102 2.36 9.06 -3.28
N ASN A 103 3.47 8.98 -4.04
CA ASN A 103 3.52 9.41 -5.44
C ASN A 103 2.62 8.55 -6.33
N VAL A 104 2.61 7.22 -6.12
CA VAL A 104 1.69 6.32 -6.83
C VAL A 104 0.23 6.68 -6.55
N LEU A 105 -0.13 6.96 -5.29
CA LEU A 105 -1.50 7.36 -4.96
C LEU A 105 -1.87 8.71 -5.60
N ARG A 106 -0.95 9.69 -5.66
CA ARG A 106 -1.20 10.98 -6.31
C ARG A 106 -1.54 10.86 -7.80
N VAL A 107 -0.94 9.89 -8.49
CA VAL A 107 -1.15 9.70 -9.92
C VAL A 107 -2.17 8.61 -10.24
N ALA A 108 -2.65 7.86 -9.24
CA ALA A 108 -3.62 6.79 -9.45
C ALA A 108 -4.89 7.33 -10.13
N PRO A 109 -5.45 6.61 -11.13
CA PRO A 109 -6.67 7.04 -11.82
C PRO A 109 -7.82 7.33 -10.84
N SER A 110 -8.65 8.33 -11.14
CA SER A 110 -9.84 8.68 -10.32
C SER A 110 -10.89 7.58 -10.22
N SER A 111 -10.78 6.52 -11.03
CA SER A 111 -11.57 5.30 -10.96
C SER A 111 -11.19 4.39 -9.77
N PHE A 112 -10.18 4.76 -8.99
CA PHE A 112 -9.77 4.08 -7.77
C PHE A 112 -10.04 4.90 -6.52
N LEU A 113 -10.63 4.24 -5.51
CA LEU A 113 -10.57 4.72 -4.13
C LEU A 113 -9.17 4.43 -3.57
N LYS A 114 -8.51 5.43 -3.01
CA LYS A 114 -7.15 5.31 -2.48
C LYS A 114 -7.22 5.21 -0.96
N VAL A 115 -6.67 4.13 -0.41
CA VAL A 115 -6.73 3.82 1.02
C VAL A 115 -5.33 3.60 1.56
N THR A 116 -4.99 4.32 2.62
CA THR A 116 -3.80 4.06 3.41
C THR A 116 -4.24 3.39 4.71
N LEU A 117 -3.68 2.23 5.03
CA LEU A 117 -3.94 1.48 6.27
C LEU A 117 -2.62 1.31 7.03
N GLN A 118 -2.41 2.04 8.12
CA GLN A 118 -1.14 2.06 8.85
C GLN A 118 -1.25 1.67 10.33
N HIS A 119 -0.15 1.16 10.87
CA HIS A 119 0.00 0.99 12.31
C HIS A 119 0.06 2.37 12.97
N GLY A 120 -0.93 2.70 13.80
CA GLY A 120 -1.17 4.05 14.32
C GLY A 120 -0.02 4.64 15.14
N TYR A 121 0.81 3.80 15.75
CA TYR A 121 2.01 4.24 16.48
C TYR A 121 3.24 4.52 15.61
N GLU A 122 3.25 4.02 14.36
CA GLU A 122 4.34 4.22 13.39
C GLU A 122 3.92 5.16 12.26
N CYS A 123 2.65 5.58 12.26
CA CYS A 123 2.12 6.54 11.32
C CYS A 123 2.65 7.94 11.62
N VAL A 124 3.67 8.32 10.88
CA VAL A 124 4.31 9.65 10.89
C VAL A 124 3.34 10.82 10.71
N GLY A 125 2.13 10.61 10.17
CA GLY A 125 1.13 11.68 10.05
C GLY A 125 0.01 11.65 11.09
N PHE A 126 -0.03 10.67 12.00
CA PHE A 126 -1.02 10.61 13.09
C PHE A 126 -0.45 11.06 14.44
N MET A 127 0.81 10.75 14.73
CA MET A 127 1.41 10.96 16.04
C MET A 127 2.47 12.06 16.01
N HIS A 128 1.99 13.31 16.00
CA HIS A 128 2.85 14.48 16.15
C HIS A 128 3.19 14.69 17.64
N ASN A 129 4.47 14.65 17.96
CA ASN A 129 5.01 15.12 19.23
C ASN A 129 6.17 16.09 18.95
N ARG A 130 6.68 16.79 19.97
CA ARG A 130 7.74 17.80 19.77
C ARG A 130 9.01 17.23 19.12
N ALA A 131 9.37 15.99 19.44
CA ALA A 131 10.54 15.32 18.87
C ALA A 131 10.29 14.94 17.40
N HIS A 132 9.09 14.43 17.08
CA HIS A 132 8.65 14.14 15.73
C HIS A 132 8.62 15.40 14.86
N ASP A 133 8.01 16.48 15.35
CA ASP A 133 7.95 17.77 14.65
C ASP A 133 9.34 18.33 14.36
N ALA A 134 10.28 18.17 15.30
CA ALA A 134 11.66 18.57 15.11
C ALA A 134 12.38 17.73 14.04
N ALA A 135 12.05 16.44 13.93
CA ALA A 135 12.69 15.51 12.99
C ALA A 135 12.08 15.54 11.58
N HIS A 136 10.77 15.75 11.46
CA HIS A 136 10.02 15.54 10.21
C HIS A 136 9.18 16.75 9.79
N GLY A 137 9.17 17.82 10.59
CA GLY A 137 8.33 18.98 10.37
C GLY A 137 6.87 18.75 10.78
N ARG A 138 6.05 19.77 10.57
CA ARG A 138 4.64 19.79 10.97
C ARG A 138 3.66 19.53 9.83
N ASP A 139 4.13 19.57 8.59
CA ASP A 139 3.28 19.47 7.40
C ASP A 139 3.40 18.08 6.77
N ILE A 140 2.89 17.06 7.47
CA ILE A 140 2.84 15.69 6.94
C ILE A 140 1.56 15.50 6.15
N ARG A 141 1.71 15.24 4.84
CA ARG A 141 0.58 15.04 3.92
C ARG A 141 0.46 13.60 3.46
N PHE A 142 -0.79 13.21 3.22
CA PHE A 142 -1.20 11.95 2.63
C PHE A 142 -1.86 12.19 1.26
N ALA A 143 -1.77 11.21 0.38
CA ALA A 143 -2.42 11.22 -0.94
C ALA A 143 -3.65 10.31 -1.02
N ALA A 144 -3.89 9.50 0.01
CA ALA A 144 -5.08 8.65 0.09
C ALA A 144 -6.36 9.46 0.31
N ASP A 145 -7.48 8.94 -0.20
CA ASP A 145 -8.81 9.48 0.07
C ASP A 145 -9.30 9.07 1.46
N VAL A 146 -8.84 7.90 1.94
CA VAL A 146 -9.16 7.34 3.26
C VAL A 146 -7.86 6.95 3.94
N VAL A 147 -7.63 7.45 5.15
CA VAL A 147 -6.50 7.06 5.99
C VAL A 147 -7.03 6.34 7.23
N CYS A 148 -6.65 5.08 7.39
CA CYS A 148 -7.03 4.22 8.50
C CYS A 148 -5.82 3.93 9.36
N GLY A 149 -5.95 4.12 10.68
CA GLY A 149 -4.97 3.68 11.67
C GLY A 149 -5.52 2.51 12.48
N TRP A 150 -4.68 1.52 12.80
CA TRP A 150 -4.98 0.59 13.89
C TRP A 150 -3.94 0.72 15.00
N CYS A 151 -4.38 0.68 16.24
CA CYS A 151 -3.53 0.71 17.42
C CYS A 151 -4.04 -0.31 18.45
N GLU A 152 -3.18 -0.70 19.39
CA GLU A 152 -3.62 -1.45 20.56
C GLU A 152 -4.74 -0.65 21.25
N SER A 153 -5.84 -1.33 21.60
CA SER A 153 -6.87 -0.70 22.41
C SER A 153 -6.23 -0.22 23.71
N PRO A 154 -6.52 1.01 24.19
CA PRO A 154 -6.02 1.46 25.47
C PRO A 154 -6.37 0.41 26.52
N ARG A 155 -5.36 -0.12 27.22
CA ARG A 155 -5.59 -1.01 28.36
C ARG A 155 -6.39 -0.20 29.37
N ARG A 156 -7.63 -0.62 29.61
CA ARG A 156 -8.50 -0.04 30.63
C ARG A 156 -8.02 -0.41 32.01
#